data_AF-A0A2I0NJ89-F1
#
_entry.id   AF-A0A2I0NJ89-F1
#
_cell.length_a   1.000
_cell.length_b   1.000
_cell.length_c   1.000
_cell.angle_alpha   90.00
_cell.angle_beta   90.00
_cell.angle_gamma   90.00
#
_symmetry.space_group_name_H-M   'P 1'
#
loop_
_entity.id
_entity.type
_entity.pdbx_description
1 polymer ?
#
loop_
_entity_poly.entity_id
_entity_poly.type
_entity_poly.pdbx_seq_one_letter_code
_entity_poly.pdbx_strand_id
1 'polypeptide(L)'
;MTFRKTVILICSLLIFAMFILPEALAENSCLDCHEKLTVFNETEKLFNDIRVKHMTRDVSCSVECHANTLDKIAKSNYEQWTKSKHALLGVTCDKCHGGDAGSGVKETAHTGIYRSSDARSSVYYRNVPETCGKCHADELKNFKNSAHFQKLEALKQAPTCNTCHVSHEFNILDIKEFHGLCNNCHNSEMRIAPSDAPDKAILALQNADKLKSEIKKAQDAITQAKKEGLDVSVARDELSKAESIRDNLPVIWHSFDLPSFEKLITDGLNAARQSQKEAGMQTAEAPSTPGFGIILSLAGFSIIYVSIIYSRRK
;
A
#
# COMPACT_ATOMS: atom_id res chain seq x y z
N MET A 1 6.06 8.95 56.15
CA MET A 1 7.16 8.95 55.14
C MET A 1 6.74 8.46 53.75
N THR A 2 5.53 7.90 53.59
CA THR A 2 5.03 7.28 52.35
C THR A 2 4.38 8.26 51.38
N PHE A 3 3.68 9.29 51.86
CA PHE A 3 2.97 10.26 51.00
C PHE A 3 3.90 11.12 50.13
N ARG A 4 5.08 11.48 50.66
CA ARG A 4 6.08 12.30 49.96
C ARG A 4 6.74 11.55 48.79
N LYS A 5 6.82 10.22 48.85
CA LYS A 5 7.41 9.39 47.79
C LYS A 5 6.45 9.21 46.61
N THR A 6 5.14 9.11 46.86
CA THR A 6 4.13 8.99 45.80
C THR A 6 4.00 10.26 44.98
N VAL A 7 4.07 11.44 45.62
CA VAL A 7 4.03 12.73 44.91
C VAL A 7 5.26 12.94 44.03
N ILE A 8 6.45 12.55 44.51
CA ILE A 8 7.69 12.63 43.71
C ILE A 8 7.64 11.68 42.51
N LEU A 9 7.09 10.47 42.68
CA LEU A 9 6.96 9.49 41.59
C LEU A 9 5.98 9.98 40.49
N ILE A 10 4.86 10.58 40.88
CA ILE A 10 3.86 11.13 39.95
C ILE A 10 4.43 12.36 39.21
N CYS A 11 5.15 13.25 39.90
CA CYS A 11 5.84 14.37 39.24
C CYS A 11 6.93 13.89 38.27
N SER A 12 7.65 12.81 38.59
CA SER A 12 8.68 12.23 37.70
C SER A 12 8.07 11.59 36.45
N LEU A 13 6.92 10.93 36.59
CA LEU A 13 6.16 10.34 35.47
C LEU A 13 5.54 11.41 34.57
N LEU A 14 5.07 12.53 35.13
CA LEU A 14 4.56 13.67 34.35
C LEU A 14 5.68 14.41 33.61
N ILE A 15 6.86 14.55 34.21
CA ILE A 15 8.04 15.12 33.55
C ILE A 15 8.50 14.19 32.40
N PHE A 16 8.50 12.87 32.61
CA PHE A 16 8.86 11.91 31.55
C PHE A 16 7.82 11.87 30.41
N ALA A 17 6.53 12.06 30.71
CA ALA A 17 5.48 12.19 29.70
C ALA A 17 5.61 13.48 28.85
N MET A 18 6.26 14.53 29.36
CA MET A 18 6.58 15.72 28.56
C MET A 18 7.78 15.52 27.63
N PHE A 19 8.60 14.47 27.82
CA PHE A 19 9.75 14.14 26.97
C PHE A 19 9.47 13.03 25.94
N ILE A 20 8.23 12.50 25.89
CA ILE A 20 7.75 11.62 24.81
C ILE A 20 6.53 12.26 24.12
N LEU A 21 6.56 13.60 23.99
CA LEU A 21 5.93 14.20 22.83
C LEU A 21 6.87 13.93 21.66
N PRO A 22 6.37 13.50 20.48
CA PRO A 22 7.19 13.60 19.29
C PRO A 22 7.68 15.05 19.26
N GLU A 23 8.99 15.24 19.05
CA GLU A 23 9.52 16.54 18.68
C GLU A 23 8.50 17.20 17.78
N ALA A 24 8.12 18.40 18.18
CA ALA A 24 7.09 19.22 17.58
C ALA A 24 6.96 18.94 16.08
N LEU A 25 5.74 18.97 15.54
CA LEU A 25 5.56 19.47 14.18
C LEU A 25 6.38 20.76 14.13
N ALA A 26 7.61 20.66 13.64
CA ALA A 26 8.59 21.73 13.71
C ALA A 26 7.91 22.92 13.06
N GLU A 27 8.03 24.11 13.66
CA GLU A 27 7.47 25.34 13.11
C GLU A 27 7.78 25.40 11.60
N ASN A 28 6.79 25.03 10.78
CA ASN A 28 6.94 24.85 9.35
C ASN A 28 6.02 25.89 8.74
N SER A 29 6.63 26.96 8.25
CA SER A 29 5.90 28.08 7.69
C SER A 29 5.01 27.66 6.52
N CYS A 30 5.36 26.59 5.82
CA CYS A 30 4.53 26.04 4.75
C CYS A 30 3.21 25.53 5.34
N LEU A 31 3.25 24.74 6.41
CA LEU A 31 2.02 24.24 7.06
C LEU A 31 1.23 25.40 7.68
N ASP A 32 1.88 26.32 8.38
CA ASP A 32 1.20 27.44 9.04
C ASP A 32 0.49 28.38 8.07
N CYS A 33 1.15 28.73 6.96
CA CYS A 33 0.55 29.60 5.95
C CYS A 33 -0.43 28.83 5.07
N HIS A 34 -0.09 27.64 4.57
CA HIS A 34 -0.98 26.92 3.63
C HIS A 34 -2.18 26.25 4.31
N GLU A 35 -2.11 25.96 5.61
CA GLU A 35 -3.29 25.64 6.42
C GLU A 35 -4.21 26.86 6.52
N LYS A 36 -3.69 28.05 6.84
CA LYS A 36 -4.51 29.26 7.03
C LYS A 36 -5.02 29.91 5.74
N LEU A 37 -4.48 29.50 4.59
CA LEU A 37 -5.12 29.76 3.29
C LEU A 37 -6.46 29.00 3.15
N THR A 38 -6.86 28.19 4.14
CA THR A 38 -8.19 27.57 4.24
C THR A 38 -9.26 28.52 4.83
N VAL A 39 -10.02 29.13 3.91
CA VAL A 39 -11.41 29.69 3.99
C VAL A 39 -11.75 30.82 4.99
N PHE A 40 -12.45 31.82 4.41
CA PHE A 40 -13.22 32.93 4.97
C PHE A 40 -12.48 34.23 5.27
N ASN A 41 -12.18 34.99 4.21
CA ASN A 41 -12.18 36.45 4.34
C ASN A 41 -13.52 37.02 3.83
N GLU A 42 -13.84 38.26 4.23
CA GLU A 42 -15.06 39.00 3.86
C GLU A 42 -15.34 39.02 2.34
N THR A 43 -14.31 38.80 1.52
CA THR A 43 -14.43 38.68 0.06
C THR A 43 -15.24 37.45 -0.36
N GLU A 44 -15.17 36.31 0.34
CA GLU A 44 -16.02 35.15 0.05
C GLU A 44 -17.49 35.34 0.48
N LYS A 45 -17.76 36.13 1.52
CA LYS A 45 -19.12 36.53 1.89
C LYS A 45 -19.72 37.45 0.83
N LEU A 46 -18.91 38.37 0.31
CA LEU A 46 -19.23 39.19 -0.84
C LEU A 46 -19.45 38.34 -2.11
N PHE A 47 -18.61 37.33 -2.37
CA PHE A 47 -18.79 36.40 -3.50
C PHE A 47 -20.02 35.51 -3.36
N ASN A 48 -20.43 35.14 -2.14
CA ASN A 48 -21.69 34.42 -1.92
C ASN A 48 -22.92 35.31 -2.16
N ASP A 49 -22.87 36.58 -1.76
CA ASP A 49 -23.91 37.56 -2.10
C ASP A 49 -24.00 37.77 -3.63
N ILE A 50 -22.84 37.90 -4.29
CA ILE A 50 -22.75 37.96 -5.76
C ILE A 50 -23.28 36.65 -6.39
N ARG A 51 -23.00 35.48 -5.83
CA ARG A 51 -23.51 34.17 -6.29
C ARG A 51 -25.02 34.07 -6.19
N VAL A 52 -25.64 34.55 -5.11
CA VAL A 52 -27.09 34.62 -4.97
C VAL A 52 -27.68 35.54 -6.04
N LYS A 53 -27.07 36.72 -6.25
CA LYS A 53 -27.44 37.68 -7.30
C LYS A 53 -27.23 37.15 -8.73
N HIS A 54 -26.25 36.26 -8.91
CA HIS A 54 -25.94 35.58 -10.18
C HIS A 54 -26.94 34.45 -10.49
N MET A 55 -27.34 33.67 -9.47
CA MET A 55 -28.42 32.68 -9.59
C MET A 55 -29.78 33.34 -9.92
N THR A 56 -29.96 34.61 -9.55
CA THR A 56 -31.12 35.44 -9.95
C THR A 56 -30.95 36.17 -11.30
N ARG A 57 -29.90 35.87 -12.08
CA ARG A 57 -29.63 36.29 -13.47
C ARG A 57 -29.34 37.79 -13.71
N ASP A 58 -28.56 38.46 -12.86
CA ASP A 58 -28.33 39.92 -13.02
C ASP A 58 -26.94 40.35 -13.55
N VAL A 59 -25.98 39.46 -13.89
CA VAL A 59 -24.65 39.86 -14.41
C VAL A 59 -24.00 38.80 -15.33
N SER A 60 -23.15 39.21 -16.31
CA SER A 60 -22.38 38.33 -17.23
C SER A 60 -20.87 38.17 -16.86
N CYS A 61 -20.26 37.07 -17.34
CA CYS A 61 -18.98 36.50 -16.88
C CYS A 61 -17.70 37.21 -17.35
N SER A 62 -16.65 37.26 -16.50
CA SER A 62 -15.27 37.65 -16.87
C SER A 62 -14.19 36.64 -16.39
N VAL A 63 -13.01 36.70 -17.03
CA VAL A 63 -11.87 35.75 -16.93
C VAL A 63 -11.14 35.80 -15.57
N GLU A 64 -11.50 36.74 -14.69
CA GLU A 64 -10.92 36.88 -13.35
C GLU A 64 -11.32 35.72 -12.40
N CYS A 65 -12.34 34.93 -12.78
CA CYS A 65 -12.76 33.70 -12.10
C CYS A 65 -11.72 32.55 -12.13
N HIS A 66 -10.70 32.60 -12.98
CA HIS A 66 -9.68 31.53 -13.06
C HIS A 66 -8.55 31.64 -12.01
N ALA A 67 -8.47 32.75 -11.26
CA ALA A 67 -7.57 32.87 -10.10
C ALA A 67 -7.94 31.88 -8.97
N ASN A 68 -9.21 31.47 -8.90
CA ASN A 68 -9.78 30.50 -7.96
C ASN A 68 -9.22 29.07 -8.14
N THR A 69 -8.62 28.74 -9.29
CA THR A 69 -8.14 27.38 -9.57
C THR A 69 -6.87 27.04 -8.79
N LEU A 70 -5.92 27.98 -8.66
CA LEU A 70 -4.66 27.71 -7.95
C LEU A 70 -4.89 27.50 -6.45
N ASP A 71 -5.75 28.32 -5.83
CA ASP A 71 -6.11 28.19 -4.42
C ASP A 71 -6.90 26.90 -4.15
N LYS A 72 -7.83 26.54 -5.04
CA LYS A 72 -8.53 25.25 -4.98
C LYS A 72 -7.60 24.06 -5.11
N ILE A 73 -6.62 24.12 -6.01
CA ILE A 73 -5.62 23.06 -6.20
C ILE A 73 -4.72 22.96 -4.96
N ALA A 74 -4.22 24.09 -4.45
CA ALA A 74 -3.39 24.12 -3.25
C ALA A 74 -4.13 23.56 -2.03
N LYS A 75 -5.39 23.97 -1.84
CA LYS A 75 -6.28 23.44 -0.80
C LYS A 75 -6.50 21.94 -0.95
N SER A 76 -6.85 21.49 -2.16
CA SER A 76 -7.09 20.06 -2.41
C SER A 76 -5.84 19.23 -2.15
N ASN A 77 -4.66 19.72 -2.54
CA ASN A 77 -3.39 19.04 -2.29
C ASN A 77 -3.06 19.02 -0.79
N TYR A 78 -3.29 20.10 -0.05
CA TYR A 78 -3.11 20.13 1.40
C TYR A 78 -4.07 19.15 2.10
N GLU A 79 -5.35 19.16 1.74
CA GLU A 79 -6.35 18.23 2.31
C GLU A 79 -6.07 16.76 1.99
N GLN A 80 -5.52 16.46 0.80
CA GLN A 80 -5.06 15.11 0.45
C GLN A 80 -3.82 14.73 1.27
N TRP A 81 -2.86 15.66 1.38
CA TRP A 81 -1.64 15.47 2.17
C TRP A 81 -1.92 15.23 3.64
N THR A 82 -2.79 16.01 4.29
CA THR A 82 -3.11 15.83 5.72
C THR A 82 -3.67 14.45 6.04
N LYS A 83 -4.26 13.76 5.07
CA LYS A 83 -4.80 12.40 5.20
C LYS A 83 -3.78 11.31 4.87
N SER A 84 -2.63 11.68 4.31
CA SER A 84 -1.60 10.73 3.89
C SER A 84 -0.79 10.18 5.07
N LYS A 85 -0.16 9.02 4.85
CA LYS A 85 0.85 8.50 5.79
C LYS A 85 2.07 9.42 5.90
N HIS A 86 2.37 10.21 4.86
CA HIS A 86 3.46 11.17 4.89
C HIS A 86 3.20 12.30 5.90
N ALA A 87 1.99 12.83 5.97
CA ALA A 87 1.63 13.80 7.00
C ALA A 87 1.70 13.20 8.41
N LEU A 88 1.22 11.96 8.58
CA LEU A 88 1.31 11.25 9.87
C LEU A 88 2.76 11.09 10.34
N LEU A 89 3.70 10.94 9.42
CA LEU A 89 5.14 10.79 9.69
C LEU A 89 5.92 12.12 9.68
N GLY A 90 5.23 13.26 9.59
CA GLY A 90 5.87 14.59 9.61
C GLY A 90 6.65 14.93 8.34
N VAL A 91 6.38 14.27 7.21
CA VAL A 91 7.00 14.60 5.92
C VAL A 91 6.29 15.82 5.34
N THR A 92 6.92 16.98 5.47
CA THR A 92 6.41 18.29 5.06
C THR A 92 6.61 18.60 3.58
N CYS A 93 5.95 19.64 3.07
CA CYS A 93 5.93 20.02 1.66
C CYS A 93 7.34 20.20 1.06
N ASP A 94 8.25 20.79 1.83
CA ASP A 94 9.62 21.10 1.42
C ASP A 94 10.45 19.85 1.10
N LYS A 95 10.14 18.72 1.74
CA LYS A 95 10.86 17.45 1.50
C LYS A 95 10.73 16.97 0.06
N CYS A 96 9.60 17.30 -0.57
CA CYS A 96 9.30 16.95 -1.95
C CYS A 96 9.44 18.13 -2.90
N HIS A 97 8.95 19.32 -2.56
CA HIS A 97 8.86 20.48 -3.48
C HIS A 97 10.02 21.47 -3.35
N GLY A 98 10.87 21.34 -2.32
CA GLY A 98 11.91 22.33 -1.98
C GLY A 98 11.34 23.55 -1.26
N GLY A 99 12.08 24.66 -1.27
CA GLY A 99 11.72 25.83 -0.47
C GLY A 99 12.43 25.89 0.87
N ASP A 100 12.19 26.99 1.58
CA ASP A 100 12.69 27.21 2.94
C ASP A 100 11.51 27.18 3.92
N ALA A 101 11.29 26.01 4.51
CA ALA A 101 10.23 25.79 5.49
C ALA A 101 10.41 26.57 6.82
N GLY A 102 11.60 27.11 7.07
CA GLY A 102 11.87 27.93 8.25
C GLY A 102 11.51 29.41 8.06
N SER A 103 11.24 29.84 6.83
CA SER A 103 10.97 31.24 6.53
C SER A 103 9.47 31.54 6.50
N GLY A 104 9.01 32.49 7.32
CA GLY A 104 7.65 33.06 7.21
C GLY A 104 7.48 34.06 6.06
N VAL A 105 8.56 34.45 5.37
CA VAL A 105 8.52 35.35 4.21
C VAL A 105 8.25 34.55 2.96
N LYS A 106 7.19 34.89 2.22
CA LYS A 106 6.73 34.16 1.02
C LYS A 106 7.84 33.96 0.00
N GLU A 107 8.56 35.00 -0.37
CA GLU A 107 9.59 34.96 -1.42
C GLU A 107 10.73 34.01 -1.04
N THR A 108 11.20 34.11 0.20
CA THR A 108 12.25 33.23 0.75
C THR A 108 11.74 31.79 0.89
N ALA A 109 10.53 31.60 1.43
CA ALA A 109 9.92 30.28 1.60
C ALA A 109 9.75 29.52 0.29
N HIS A 110 9.44 30.23 -0.80
CA HIS A 110 9.26 29.64 -2.12
C HIS A 110 10.54 29.61 -2.97
N THR A 111 11.69 30.00 -2.41
CA THR A 111 12.96 29.95 -3.14
C THR A 111 13.32 28.51 -3.50
N GLY A 112 13.53 28.24 -4.78
CA GLY A 112 13.82 26.89 -5.27
C GLY A 112 12.59 26.00 -5.44
N ILE A 113 11.37 26.51 -5.23
CA ILE A 113 10.14 25.83 -5.63
C ILE A 113 9.86 26.16 -7.10
N TYR A 114 9.80 25.12 -7.94
CA TYR A 114 9.52 25.23 -9.36
C TYR A 114 8.22 24.52 -9.73
N ARG A 115 7.55 24.98 -10.78
CA ARG A 115 6.38 24.27 -11.36
C ARG A 115 6.77 22.84 -11.72
N SER A 116 5.86 21.89 -11.56
CA SER A 116 6.10 20.47 -11.89
C SER A 116 6.45 20.21 -13.36
N SER A 117 6.17 21.15 -14.26
CA SER A 117 6.59 21.09 -15.66
C SER A 117 8.01 21.60 -15.92
N ASP A 118 8.64 22.26 -14.95
CA ASP A 118 10.02 22.75 -15.03
C ASP A 118 11.00 21.63 -14.68
N ALA A 119 11.98 21.37 -15.54
CA ALA A 119 12.97 20.32 -15.34
C ALA A 119 13.83 20.48 -14.06
N ARG A 120 13.90 21.69 -13.49
CA ARG A 120 14.59 21.97 -12.21
C ARG A 120 13.77 21.55 -10.99
N SER A 121 12.46 21.33 -11.16
CA SER A 121 11.59 20.91 -10.06
C SER A 121 11.96 19.51 -9.58
N SER A 122 12.07 19.30 -8.27
CA SER A 122 12.22 17.97 -7.68
C SER A 122 11.02 17.06 -7.98
N VAL A 123 9.84 17.63 -8.21
CA VAL A 123 8.64 16.90 -8.62
C VAL A 123 8.41 16.92 -10.14
N TYR A 124 9.41 17.36 -10.91
CA TYR A 124 9.41 17.12 -12.35
C TYR A 124 9.37 15.61 -12.59
N TYR A 125 8.54 15.16 -13.52
CA TYR A 125 8.25 13.74 -13.70
C TYR A 125 9.49 12.83 -13.75
N ARG A 126 10.60 13.24 -14.41
CA ARG A 126 11.86 12.46 -14.42
C ARG A 126 12.66 12.50 -13.12
N ASN A 127 12.47 13.53 -12.30
CA ASN A 127 13.13 13.69 -11.00
C ASN A 127 12.35 13.01 -9.86
N VAL A 128 11.07 12.64 -10.09
CA VAL A 128 10.22 11.99 -9.09
C VAL A 128 10.87 10.76 -8.44
N PRO A 129 11.48 9.81 -9.19
CA PRO A 129 12.13 8.65 -8.57
C PRO A 129 13.22 9.02 -7.56
N GLU A 130 14.08 9.97 -7.91
CA GLU A 130 15.13 10.43 -7.00
C GLU A 130 14.57 11.20 -5.80
N THR A 131 13.50 11.99 -5.99
CA THR A 131 12.83 12.68 -4.90
C THR A 131 12.22 11.71 -3.89
N CYS A 132 11.53 10.67 -4.36
CA CYS A 132 10.99 9.61 -3.50
C CYS A 132 12.11 8.80 -2.82
N GLY A 133 13.18 8.51 -3.56
CA GLY A 133 14.31 7.70 -3.10
C GLY A 133 15.18 8.33 -2.03
N LYS A 134 15.00 9.63 -1.73
CA LYS A 134 15.61 10.25 -0.54
C LYS A 134 15.23 9.55 0.76
N CYS A 135 14.00 9.00 0.82
CA CYS A 135 13.51 8.23 1.97
C CYS A 135 13.25 6.76 1.60
N HIS A 136 12.77 6.48 0.39
CA HIS A 136 12.45 5.13 -0.12
C HIS A 136 13.59 4.56 -0.97
N ALA A 137 14.76 4.42 -0.36
CA ALA A 137 16.00 4.07 -1.08
C ALA A 137 15.96 2.64 -1.65
N ASP A 138 15.37 1.69 -0.91
CA ASP A 138 15.30 0.29 -1.35
C ASP A 138 14.27 0.08 -2.47
N GLU A 139 13.14 0.78 -2.40
CA GLU A 139 12.15 0.80 -3.48
C GLU A 139 12.72 1.48 -4.72
N LEU A 140 13.44 2.61 -4.59
CA LEU A 140 14.14 3.24 -5.71
C LEU A 140 15.17 2.29 -6.32
N LYS A 141 15.97 1.60 -5.49
CA LYS A 141 16.97 0.64 -5.96
C LYS A 141 16.32 -0.48 -6.80
N ASN A 142 15.20 -1.03 -6.34
CA ASN A 142 14.48 -2.05 -7.10
C ASN A 142 13.83 -1.46 -8.36
N PHE A 143 13.23 -0.27 -8.26
CA PHE A 143 12.63 0.41 -9.40
C PHE A 143 13.63 0.72 -10.51
N LYS A 144 14.86 1.11 -10.16
CA LYS A 144 15.95 1.35 -11.12
C LYS A 144 16.30 0.13 -11.98
N ASN A 145 16.06 -1.08 -11.46
CA ASN A 145 16.27 -2.32 -12.19
C ASN A 145 15.11 -2.69 -13.12
N SER A 146 13.97 -1.99 -13.03
CA SER A 146 12.78 -2.29 -13.82
C SER A 146 12.86 -1.77 -15.26
N ALA A 147 12.10 -2.41 -16.16
CA ALA A 147 11.92 -1.92 -17.52
C ALA A 147 11.28 -0.53 -17.56
N HIS A 148 10.41 -0.19 -16.60
CA HIS A 148 9.80 1.13 -16.49
C HIS A 148 10.86 2.23 -16.32
N PHE A 149 11.77 2.06 -15.37
CA PHE A 149 12.84 3.03 -15.14
C PHE A 149 13.81 3.11 -16.33
N GLN A 150 14.16 1.97 -16.92
CA GLN A 150 15.02 1.97 -18.13
C GLN A 150 14.39 2.75 -19.30
N LYS A 151 13.06 2.70 -19.46
CA LYS A 151 12.35 3.51 -20.46
C LYS A 151 12.33 4.99 -20.09
N LEU A 152 12.13 5.31 -18.81
CA LEU A 152 12.18 6.68 -18.28
C LEU A 152 13.53 7.35 -18.59
N GLU A 153 14.63 6.66 -18.30
CA GLU A 153 16.00 7.13 -18.55
C GLU A 153 16.30 7.31 -20.04
N ALA A 154 15.73 6.44 -20.88
CA ALA A 154 15.82 6.55 -22.33
C ALA A 154 14.94 7.68 -22.93
N LEU A 155 14.39 8.57 -22.09
CA LEU A 155 13.50 9.67 -22.45
C LEU A 155 12.22 9.21 -23.17
N LYS A 156 11.77 8.00 -22.86
CA LYS A 156 10.51 7.45 -23.38
C LYS A 156 9.41 7.66 -22.36
N GLN A 157 8.17 7.64 -22.84
CA GLN A 157 7.01 7.62 -21.95
C GLN A 157 7.01 6.33 -21.13
N ALA A 158 7.01 6.47 -19.82
CA ALA A 158 7.03 5.39 -18.85
C ALA A 158 6.12 5.77 -17.65
N PRO A 159 5.91 4.90 -16.67
CA PRO A 159 5.42 5.33 -15.37
C PRO A 159 6.58 5.77 -14.46
N THR A 160 6.27 6.63 -13.50
CA THR A 160 7.14 6.96 -12.34
C THR A 160 6.41 6.62 -11.05
N CYS A 161 7.06 6.83 -9.89
CA CYS A 161 6.49 6.50 -8.58
C CYS A 161 5.08 7.06 -8.42
N ASN A 162 4.86 8.31 -8.84
CA ASN A 162 3.58 8.99 -8.68
C ASN A 162 2.55 8.69 -9.78
N THR A 163 2.91 7.91 -10.79
CA THR A 163 1.95 7.36 -11.75
C THR A 163 1.09 6.28 -11.08
N CYS A 164 1.70 5.49 -10.18
CA CYS A 164 0.99 4.47 -9.41
C CYS A 164 0.54 4.99 -8.04
N HIS A 165 1.44 5.67 -7.32
CA HIS A 165 1.15 6.22 -6.00
C HIS A 165 0.74 7.69 -6.11
N VAL A 166 -0.56 7.95 -6.11
CA VAL A 166 -1.12 9.30 -6.30
C VAL A 166 -0.42 10.31 -5.37
N SER A 167 0.01 11.42 -5.96
CA SER A 167 0.71 12.48 -5.21
C SER A 167 -0.20 13.09 -4.14
N HIS A 168 0.41 13.58 -3.06
CA HIS A 168 -0.26 14.18 -1.90
C HIS A 168 -1.13 13.21 -1.08
N GLU A 169 -1.94 12.32 -1.65
CA GLU A 169 -2.65 11.29 -0.86
C GLU A 169 -1.70 10.14 -0.46
N PHE A 170 -0.82 9.73 -1.39
CA PHE A 170 0.16 8.66 -1.27
C PHE A 170 -0.40 7.39 -0.62
N ASN A 171 -1.40 6.80 -1.29
CA ASN A 171 -1.95 5.51 -0.91
C ASN A 171 -1.15 4.35 -1.52
N ILE A 172 -1.04 3.27 -0.74
CA ILE A 172 -0.66 1.97 -1.29
C ILE A 172 -1.92 1.39 -1.91
N LEU A 173 -1.87 1.17 -3.23
CA LEU A 173 -3.02 0.67 -3.98
C LEU A 173 -3.46 -0.70 -3.49
N ASP A 174 -4.77 -0.92 -3.49
CA ASP A 174 -5.32 -2.25 -3.28
C ASP A 174 -5.24 -3.09 -4.58
N ILE A 175 -5.39 -4.41 -4.44
CA ILE A 175 -5.31 -5.35 -5.58
C ILE A 175 -6.35 -5.05 -6.67
N LYS A 176 -7.52 -4.49 -6.30
CA LYS A 176 -8.60 -4.18 -7.25
C LYS A 176 -8.26 -2.94 -8.09
N GLU A 177 -7.57 -1.97 -7.51
CA GLU A 177 -7.11 -0.76 -8.18
C GLU A 177 -5.95 -1.05 -9.17
N PHE A 178 -5.11 -2.04 -8.87
CA PHE A 178 -3.95 -2.41 -9.70
C PHE A 178 -4.30 -2.80 -11.14
N HIS A 179 -5.40 -3.54 -11.36
CA HIS A 179 -5.76 -3.99 -12.71
C HIS A 179 -5.98 -2.81 -13.66
N GLY A 180 -6.83 -1.87 -13.25
CA GLY A 180 -7.19 -0.71 -14.06
C GLY A 180 -5.99 0.19 -14.33
N LEU A 181 -5.14 0.38 -13.32
CA LEU A 181 -3.94 1.20 -13.45
C LEU A 181 -2.97 0.63 -14.49
N CYS A 182 -2.59 -0.64 -14.37
CA CYS A 182 -1.64 -1.27 -15.29
C CYS A 182 -2.22 -1.37 -16.70
N ASN A 183 -3.52 -1.65 -16.81
CA ASN A 183 -4.23 -1.77 -18.08
C ASN A 183 -4.33 -0.44 -18.84
N ASN A 184 -4.06 0.71 -18.23
CA ASN A 184 -3.97 1.99 -18.96
C ASN A 184 -2.81 2.00 -19.98
N CYS A 185 -1.79 1.17 -19.78
CA CYS A 185 -0.63 1.06 -20.68
C CYS A 185 -0.43 -0.36 -21.21
N HIS A 186 -0.57 -1.38 -20.36
CA HIS A 186 -0.42 -2.78 -20.74
C HIS A 186 -1.74 -3.34 -21.27
N ASN A 187 -2.02 -3.07 -22.54
CA ASN A 187 -3.21 -3.59 -23.23
C ASN A 187 -2.93 -3.79 -24.73
N SER A 188 -3.87 -4.42 -25.43
CA SER A 188 -3.77 -4.71 -26.88
C SER A 188 -3.62 -3.47 -27.75
N GLU A 189 -4.26 -2.37 -27.36
CA GLU A 189 -4.29 -1.12 -28.14
C GLU A 189 -2.95 -0.37 -28.07
N MET A 190 -2.40 -0.27 -26.87
CA MET A 190 -1.13 0.42 -26.61
C MET A 190 0.09 -0.39 -27.07
N ARG A 191 -0.07 -1.71 -27.27
CA ARG A 191 0.98 -2.64 -27.73
C ARG A 191 2.26 -2.58 -26.88
N ILE A 192 2.10 -2.33 -25.58
CA ILE A 192 3.20 -2.34 -24.61
C ILE A 192 3.32 -3.74 -24.03
N ALA A 193 4.43 -4.41 -24.33
CA ALA A 193 4.69 -5.75 -23.82
C ALA A 193 5.24 -5.73 -22.37
N PRO A 194 4.92 -6.75 -21.56
CA PRO A 194 3.93 -7.78 -21.84
C PRO A 194 2.51 -7.21 -21.69
N SER A 195 1.58 -7.57 -22.58
CA SER A 195 0.19 -7.09 -22.51
C SER A 195 -0.61 -7.76 -21.40
N ASP A 196 -0.18 -8.93 -20.92
CA ASP A 196 -0.78 -9.70 -19.82
C ASP A 196 -0.16 -9.36 -18.45
N ALA A 197 0.66 -8.30 -18.37
CA ALA A 197 1.24 -7.84 -17.10
C ALA A 197 0.18 -7.57 -16.01
N PRO A 198 -0.97 -6.92 -16.30
CA PRO A 198 -1.99 -6.65 -15.30
C PRO A 198 -2.54 -7.93 -14.66
N ASP A 199 -2.84 -8.95 -15.46
CA ASP A 199 -3.38 -10.22 -14.97
C ASP A 199 -2.36 -10.96 -14.09
N LYS A 200 -1.10 -11.05 -14.54
CA LYS A 200 -0.02 -11.68 -13.77
C LYS A 200 0.27 -10.94 -12.47
N ALA A 201 0.26 -9.61 -12.51
CA ALA A 201 0.43 -8.76 -11.33
C ALA A 201 -0.65 -9.05 -10.26
N ILE A 202 -1.91 -9.18 -10.67
CA ILE A 202 -3.01 -9.52 -9.75
C ILE A 202 -2.82 -10.91 -9.14
N LEU A 203 -2.50 -11.91 -9.97
CA LEU A 203 -2.26 -13.27 -9.47
C LEU A 203 -1.12 -13.31 -8.45
N ALA A 204 -0.03 -12.59 -8.74
CA ALA A 204 1.10 -12.46 -7.83
C ALA A 204 0.70 -11.80 -6.49
N LEU A 205 -0.07 -10.70 -6.53
CA LEU A 205 -0.54 -10.02 -5.32
C LEU A 205 -1.56 -10.87 -4.52
N GLN A 206 -2.43 -11.61 -5.20
CA GLN A 206 -3.34 -12.57 -4.54
C GLN A 206 -2.56 -13.68 -3.83
N ASN A 207 -1.46 -14.15 -4.41
CA ASN A 207 -0.57 -15.11 -3.75
C ASN A 207 0.16 -14.49 -2.55
N ALA A 208 0.52 -13.21 -2.61
CA ALA A 208 1.05 -12.49 -1.44
C ALA A 208 0.03 -12.38 -0.30
N ASP A 209 -1.26 -12.15 -0.61
CA ASP A 209 -2.33 -12.17 0.39
C ASP A 209 -2.57 -13.58 0.95
N LYS A 210 -2.47 -14.62 0.10
CA LYS A 210 -2.49 -16.01 0.56
C LYS A 210 -1.36 -16.30 1.55
N LEU A 211 -0.15 -15.77 1.31
CA LEU A 211 0.97 -15.90 2.25
C LEU A 211 0.63 -15.30 3.61
N LYS A 212 0.01 -14.11 3.66
CA LYS A 212 -0.43 -13.52 4.94
C LYS A 212 -1.39 -14.45 5.70
N SER A 213 -2.32 -15.08 4.98
CA SER A 213 -3.26 -16.06 5.55
C SER A 213 -2.56 -17.31 6.09
N GLU A 214 -1.60 -17.88 5.34
CA GLU A 214 -0.83 -19.05 5.79
C GLU A 214 0.09 -18.73 6.98
N ILE A 215 0.66 -17.53 7.04
CA ILE A 215 1.41 -17.07 8.22
C ILE A 215 0.51 -16.99 9.44
N LYS A 216 -0.71 -16.45 9.31
CA LYS A 216 -1.67 -16.40 10.41
C LYS A 216 -2.02 -17.81 10.92
N LYS A 217 -2.27 -18.77 10.02
CA LYS A 217 -2.50 -20.17 10.41
C LYS A 217 -1.31 -20.77 11.15
N ALA A 218 -0.08 -20.48 10.70
CA ALA A 218 1.15 -20.92 11.37
C ALA A 218 1.26 -20.33 12.78
N GLN A 219 0.99 -19.03 12.95
CA GLN A 219 0.96 -18.36 14.25
C GLN A 219 -0.08 -18.99 15.20
N ASP A 220 -1.28 -19.26 14.69
CA ASP A 220 -2.36 -19.90 15.46
C ASP A 220 -1.98 -21.34 15.86
N ALA A 221 -1.39 -22.11 14.95
CA ALA A 221 -0.93 -23.48 15.20
C ALA A 221 0.19 -23.52 16.26
N ILE A 222 1.19 -22.64 16.16
CA ILE A 222 2.26 -22.51 17.17
C ILE A 222 1.66 -22.13 18.53
N THR A 223 0.67 -21.24 18.55
CA THR A 223 0.01 -20.82 19.78
C THR A 223 -0.72 -22.00 20.44
N GLN A 224 -1.38 -22.84 19.65
CA GLN A 224 -2.06 -24.04 20.13
C GLN A 224 -1.06 -25.10 20.63
N ALA A 225 -0.05 -25.44 19.83
CA ALA A 225 0.98 -26.41 20.18
C ALA A 225 1.71 -26.03 21.49
N LYS A 226 1.98 -24.73 21.68
CA LYS A 226 2.57 -24.23 22.93
C LYS A 226 1.66 -24.45 24.14
N LYS A 227 0.34 -24.32 24.00
CA LYS A 227 -0.62 -24.60 25.09
C LYS A 227 -0.66 -26.09 25.45
N GLU A 228 -0.41 -26.95 24.47
CA GLU A 228 -0.32 -28.40 24.64
C GLU A 228 1.04 -28.87 25.19
N GLY A 229 1.98 -27.93 25.44
CA GLY A 229 3.30 -28.24 26.00
C GLY A 229 4.28 -28.83 24.99
N LEU A 230 3.99 -28.73 23.69
CA LEU A 230 4.87 -29.19 22.62
C LEU A 230 6.06 -28.24 22.44
N ASP A 231 7.21 -28.77 22.04
CA ASP A 231 8.30 -27.94 21.54
C ASP A 231 7.93 -27.35 20.18
N VAL A 232 8.07 -26.04 20.06
CA VAL A 232 7.71 -25.27 18.85
C VAL A 232 8.90 -24.48 18.31
N SER A 233 10.12 -24.81 18.74
CA SER A 233 11.36 -24.17 18.30
C SER A 233 11.49 -24.15 16.78
N VAL A 234 11.44 -25.33 16.14
CA VAL A 234 11.51 -25.48 14.67
C VAL A 234 10.36 -24.76 13.96
N ALA A 235 9.14 -24.88 14.49
CA ALA A 235 7.98 -24.21 13.92
C ALA A 235 8.13 -22.68 13.92
N ARG A 236 8.70 -22.11 14.99
CA ARG A 236 8.98 -20.66 15.06
C ARG A 236 10.04 -20.23 14.06
N ASP A 237 11.11 -21.00 13.89
CA ASP A 237 12.17 -20.68 12.92
C ASP A 237 11.62 -20.63 11.50
N GLU A 238 10.77 -21.60 11.13
CA GLU A 238 10.09 -21.61 9.83
C GLU A 238 9.08 -20.45 9.67
N LEU A 239 8.35 -20.11 10.74
CA LEU A 239 7.47 -18.94 10.74
C LEU A 239 8.27 -17.66 10.49
N SER A 240 9.40 -17.47 11.18
CA SER A 240 10.25 -16.29 11.02
C SER A 240 10.79 -16.15 9.59
N LYS A 241 11.09 -17.25 8.90
CA LYS A 241 11.45 -17.22 7.46
C LYS A 241 10.29 -16.69 6.61
N ALA A 242 9.08 -17.20 6.81
CA ALA A 242 7.90 -16.76 6.07
C ALA A 242 7.57 -15.28 6.34
N GLU A 243 7.68 -14.84 7.59
CA GLU A 243 7.49 -13.45 8.01
C GLU A 243 8.52 -12.52 7.37
N SER A 244 9.80 -12.89 7.39
CA SER A 244 10.87 -12.12 6.75
C SER A 244 10.64 -11.97 5.24
N ILE A 245 10.17 -13.04 4.56
CA ILE A 245 9.81 -12.98 3.14
C ILE A 245 8.65 -12.00 2.93
N ARG A 246 7.55 -12.16 3.68
CA ARG A 246 6.36 -11.29 3.59
C ARG A 246 6.74 -9.82 3.78
N ASP A 247 7.57 -9.52 4.77
CA ASP A 247 7.93 -8.15 5.13
C ASP A 247 8.82 -7.49 4.06
N ASN A 248 9.56 -8.29 3.30
CA ASN A 248 10.38 -7.81 2.19
C ASN A 248 9.62 -7.70 0.84
N LEU A 249 8.45 -8.33 0.70
CA LEU A 249 7.67 -8.30 -0.56
C LEU A 249 7.37 -6.89 -1.08
N PRO A 250 6.95 -5.90 -0.25
CA PRO A 250 6.67 -4.56 -0.76
C PRO A 250 7.87 -3.91 -1.46
N VAL A 251 9.08 -4.13 -0.97
CA VAL A 251 10.32 -3.60 -1.58
C VAL A 251 10.60 -4.30 -2.91
N ILE A 252 10.55 -5.64 -2.94
CA ILE A 252 10.86 -6.42 -4.15
C ILE A 252 9.83 -6.18 -5.26
N TRP A 253 8.57 -5.92 -4.91
CA TRP A 253 7.51 -5.58 -5.86
C TRP A 253 7.90 -4.45 -6.82
N HIS A 254 8.66 -3.46 -6.34
CA HIS A 254 9.09 -2.30 -7.13
C HIS A 254 10.09 -2.64 -8.24
N SER A 255 10.64 -3.88 -8.28
CA SER A 255 11.43 -4.35 -9.42
C SER A 255 10.57 -4.65 -10.66
N PHE A 256 9.27 -4.91 -10.46
CA PHE A 256 8.34 -5.41 -11.47
C PHE A 256 8.81 -6.70 -12.17
N ASP A 257 9.69 -7.47 -11.53
CA ASP A 257 10.09 -8.82 -11.93
C ASP A 257 9.12 -9.85 -11.33
N LEU A 258 8.02 -10.09 -12.05
CA LEU A 258 6.96 -11.00 -11.61
C LEU A 258 7.46 -12.44 -11.37
N PRO A 259 8.27 -13.06 -12.24
CA PRO A 259 8.84 -14.38 -11.97
C PRO A 259 9.63 -14.47 -10.66
N SER A 260 10.53 -13.51 -10.39
CA SER A 260 11.31 -13.50 -9.15
C SER A 260 10.43 -13.27 -7.92
N PHE A 261 9.43 -12.40 -8.05
CA PHE A 261 8.47 -12.11 -6.98
C PHE A 261 7.57 -13.31 -6.64
N GLU A 262 7.04 -14.01 -7.65
CA GLU A 262 6.26 -15.24 -7.48
C GLU A 262 7.07 -16.36 -6.84
N LYS A 263 8.35 -16.48 -7.18
CA LYS A 263 9.25 -17.44 -6.55
C LYS A 263 9.41 -17.16 -5.06
N LEU A 264 9.66 -15.91 -4.67
CA LEU A 264 9.78 -15.53 -3.25
C LEU A 264 8.50 -15.82 -2.47
N ILE A 265 7.34 -15.52 -3.03
CA ILE A 265 6.05 -15.85 -2.40
C ILE A 265 5.91 -17.36 -2.23
N THR A 266 6.28 -18.14 -3.24
CA THR A 266 6.26 -19.61 -3.16
C THR A 266 7.15 -20.12 -2.03
N ASP A 267 8.37 -19.59 -1.92
CA ASP A 267 9.30 -19.92 -0.84
C ASP A 267 8.69 -19.58 0.54
N GLY A 268 8.05 -18.42 0.67
CA GLY A 268 7.34 -18.01 1.89
C GLY A 268 6.14 -18.90 2.24
N LEU A 269 5.35 -19.29 1.24
CA LEU A 269 4.20 -20.20 1.42
C LEU A 269 4.66 -21.57 1.90
N ASN A 270 5.78 -22.07 1.37
CA ASN A 270 6.36 -23.33 1.78
C ASN A 270 6.87 -23.25 3.23
N ALA A 271 7.56 -22.17 3.61
CA ALA A 271 8.01 -21.95 4.99
C ALA A 271 6.82 -21.86 5.97
N ALA A 272 5.75 -21.12 5.63
CA ALA A 272 4.56 -21.00 6.48
C ALA A 272 3.85 -22.36 6.67
N ARG A 273 3.74 -23.17 5.61
CA ARG A 273 3.15 -24.52 5.69
C ARG A 273 4.03 -25.49 6.46
N GLN A 274 5.35 -25.39 6.30
CA GLN A 274 6.28 -26.19 7.08
C GLN A 274 6.15 -25.84 8.57
N SER A 275 6.07 -24.56 8.91
CA SER A 275 5.80 -24.10 10.28
C SER A 275 4.52 -24.70 10.87
N GLN A 276 3.41 -24.71 10.10
CA GLN A 276 2.16 -25.37 10.52
C GLN A 276 2.37 -26.86 10.80
N LYS A 277 3.06 -27.58 9.91
CA LYS A 277 3.35 -29.01 10.05
C LYS A 277 4.19 -29.31 11.29
N GLU A 278 5.25 -28.53 11.53
CA GLU A 278 6.11 -28.65 12.72
C GLU A 278 5.37 -28.31 14.01
N ALA A 279 4.35 -27.45 13.95
CA ALA A 279 3.43 -27.18 15.06
C ALA A 279 2.36 -28.28 15.24
N GLY A 280 2.44 -29.41 14.53
CA GLY A 280 1.51 -30.52 14.66
C GLY A 280 0.17 -30.31 13.97
N MET A 281 0.02 -29.25 13.16
CA MET A 281 -1.19 -29.05 12.35
C MET A 281 -1.19 -30.06 11.19
N GLN A 282 -2.17 -30.95 11.17
CA GLN A 282 -2.40 -31.79 9.99
C GLN A 282 -2.88 -30.89 8.86
N THR A 283 -2.03 -30.67 7.85
CA THR A 283 -2.45 -30.05 6.61
C THR A 283 -3.50 -30.94 5.97
N ALA A 284 -4.70 -30.43 5.70
CA ALA A 284 -5.65 -31.13 4.85
C ALA A 284 -4.96 -31.37 3.50
N GLU A 285 -4.56 -32.62 3.23
CA GLU A 285 -4.14 -33.03 1.90
C GLU A 285 -5.28 -32.68 0.93
N ALA A 286 -4.95 -32.06 -0.20
CA ALA A 286 -5.90 -31.93 -1.30
C ALA A 286 -6.49 -33.32 -1.55
N PRO A 287 -7.82 -33.47 -1.67
CA PRO A 287 -8.43 -34.79 -1.82
C PRO A 287 -7.77 -35.48 -3.00
N SER A 288 -7.01 -36.55 -2.72
CA SER A 288 -6.47 -37.42 -3.74
C SER A 288 -7.68 -37.88 -4.55
N THR A 289 -7.78 -37.42 -5.80
CA THR A 289 -8.80 -37.90 -6.72
C THR A 289 -8.68 -39.42 -6.72
N PRO A 290 -9.68 -40.18 -6.26
CA PRO A 290 -9.57 -41.63 -6.32
C PRO A 290 -9.42 -41.98 -7.80
N GLY A 291 -8.29 -42.59 -8.16
CA GLY A 291 -8.12 -43.15 -9.50
C GLY A 291 -9.31 -44.05 -9.82
N PHE A 292 -9.63 -44.15 -11.11
CA PHE A 292 -10.68 -44.97 -11.72
C PHE A 292 -10.61 -46.47 -11.30
N GLY A 293 -10.90 -46.77 -10.04
CA GLY A 293 -10.76 -48.10 -9.45
C GLY A 293 -11.93 -48.51 -8.55
N ILE A 294 -12.97 -47.67 -8.42
CA ILE A 294 -14.19 -47.97 -7.65
C ILE A 294 -15.42 -47.98 -8.56
N ILE A 295 -15.31 -48.60 -9.73
CA ILE A 295 -16.47 -49.04 -10.52
C ILE A 295 -16.33 -50.54 -10.79
N LEU A 296 -16.36 -51.35 -9.74
CA LEU A 296 -16.49 -52.82 -9.88
C LEU A 296 -17.19 -53.50 -8.69
N SER A 297 -17.75 -52.74 -7.74
CA SER A 297 -18.46 -53.28 -6.58
C SER A 297 -19.99 -53.27 -6.69
N LEU A 298 -20.57 -52.68 -7.74
CA LEU A 298 -22.03 -52.68 -7.94
C LEU A 298 -22.54 -53.81 -8.87
N ALA A 299 -21.67 -54.46 -9.64
CA ALA A 299 -22.08 -55.60 -10.48
C ALA A 299 -22.20 -56.94 -9.69
N GLY A 300 -21.54 -57.06 -8.54
CA GLY A 300 -21.55 -58.27 -7.71
C GLY A 300 -22.86 -58.47 -6.93
N PHE A 301 -23.54 -57.40 -6.55
CA PHE A 301 -24.79 -57.50 -5.79
C PHE A 301 -26.01 -57.86 -6.64
N SER A 302 -26.00 -57.52 -7.95
CA SER A 302 -27.09 -57.86 -8.87
C SER A 302 -27.14 -59.36 -9.18
N ILE A 303 -25.98 -60.03 -9.25
CA ILE A 303 -25.91 -61.47 -9.57
C ILE A 303 -26.41 -62.31 -8.38
N ILE A 304 -26.08 -61.94 -7.15
CA ILE A 304 -26.54 -62.66 -5.94
C ILE A 304 -28.06 -62.52 -5.76
N TYR A 305 -28.63 -61.34 -6.05
CA TYR A 305 -30.07 -61.11 -5.91
C TYR A 305 -30.90 -61.93 -6.92
N VAL A 306 -30.41 -62.10 -8.17
CA VAL A 306 -31.09 -62.90 -9.20
C VAL A 306 -31.02 -64.40 -8.91
N SER A 307 -29.89 -64.91 -8.38
CA SER A 307 -29.77 -66.33 -8.00
C SER A 307 -30.67 -66.72 -6.82
N ILE A 308 -30.88 -65.82 -5.85
CA ILE A 308 -31.77 -66.08 -4.70
C ILE A 308 -33.24 -66.12 -5.15
N ILE A 309 -33.66 -65.25 -6.08
CA ILE A 309 -35.03 -65.24 -6.61
C ILE A 309 -35.32 -66.49 -7.46
N TYR A 310 -34.35 -66.96 -8.25
CA TYR A 310 -34.56 -68.13 -9.12
C TYR A 310 -34.65 -69.46 -8.33
N SER A 311 -33.97 -69.56 -7.17
CA SER A 311 -34.03 -70.76 -6.31
C SER A 311 -35.35 -70.96 -5.56
N ARG A 312 -36.21 -69.94 -5.48
CA ARG A 312 -37.49 -69.98 -4.76
C ARG A 312 -38.72 -70.24 -5.65
N ARG A 313 -38.52 -70.53 -6.94
CA ARG A 313 -39.60 -70.79 -7.92
C ARG A 313 -39.55 -72.18 -8.57
N LYS A 314 -38.91 -73.16 -7.94
CA LYS A 314 -39.08 -74.59 -8.28
C LYS A 314 -39.62 -75.34 -7.08
#